data_AF-A0A378LC53-F1
#
_entry.id   AF-A0A378LC53-F1
#
_cell.length_a   1.000
_cell.length_b   1.000
_cell.length_c   1.000
_cell.angle_alpha   90.00
_cell.angle_beta   90.00
_cell.angle_gamma   90.00
#
_symmetry.space_group_name_H-M   'P 1'
#
loop_
_entity.id
_entity.type
_entity.pdbx_description
1 polymer ?
#
loop_
_entity_poly.entity_id
_entity_poly.type
_entity_poly.pdbx_seq_one_letter_code
_entity_poly.pdbx_strand_id
1 'polypeptide(L)'
;MKCITKDLAAQMESCIKQTHIEVTKQYPQGRILEVNGGAACFSGFDSYLSQVVGWGFATKLKHFQSEIEYIEHFYKTLNHERIDIELCPFVGNELTIFLSQRGYCISELNNVSILDLKLYQPLDHTAGPLIIREITSTEQGEWAKKIALGFDAPEAEDQFFRYVQSKGVSAYAVYDEDVIVAGATIAMHGDFCDLGVTSTLPAYRGKGLQKKLLQARLNSAKQLGLSWATVTTEPGSVSDCNVQKIGFHCAYTRIKMTLE
;
A
#
# COMPACT_ATOMS: atom_id res chain seq x y z
N MET A 1 -16.23 -13.69 11.33
CA MET A 1 -15.60 -12.44 10.84
C MET A 1 -15.70 -11.41 11.95
N LYS A 2 -14.58 -10.80 12.39
CA LYS A 2 -14.67 -9.69 13.34
C LYS A 2 -15.24 -8.48 12.62
N CYS A 3 -16.13 -7.74 13.28
CA CYS A 3 -16.63 -6.48 12.75
C CYS A 3 -15.46 -5.49 12.58
N ILE A 4 -15.44 -4.76 11.48
CA ILE A 4 -14.49 -3.67 11.28
C ILE A 4 -14.98 -2.49 12.11
N THR A 5 -14.25 -2.19 13.18
CA THR A 5 -14.50 -1.02 14.03
C THR A 5 -13.70 0.17 13.53
N LYS A 6 -14.06 1.37 13.98
CA LYS A 6 -13.27 2.59 13.71
C LYS A 6 -11.82 2.44 14.19
N ASP A 7 -11.61 1.81 15.36
CA ASP A 7 -10.28 1.56 15.91
C ASP A 7 -9.47 0.57 15.04
N LEU A 8 -10.09 -0.50 14.57
CA LEU A 8 -9.42 -1.47 13.69
C LEU A 8 -9.06 -0.82 12.35
N ALA A 9 -9.96 -0.03 11.76
CA ALA A 9 -9.68 0.71 10.53
C ALA A 9 -8.53 1.71 10.73
N ALA A 10 -8.47 2.41 11.86
CA ALA A 10 -7.37 3.32 12.18
C ALA A 10 -6.02 2.59 12.29
N GLN A 11 -6.00 1.38 12.87
CA GLN A 11 -4.79 0.56 12.96
C GLN A 11 -4.33 0.05 11.58
N MET A 12 -5.27 -0.36 10.71
CA MET A 12 -4.97 -0.74 9.33
C MET A 12 -4.32 0.42 8.57
N GLU A 13 -4.94 1.61 8.60
CA GLU A 13 -4.40 2.81 7.95
C GLU A 13 -3.08 3.26 8.58
N SER A 14 -2.87 3.01 9.88
CA SER A 14 -1.60 3.31 10.53
C SER A 14 -0.44 2.45 10.00
N CYS A 15 -0.69 1.20 9.59
CA CYS A 15 0.32 0.37 8.95
C CYS A 15 0.74 0.98 7.60
N ILE A 16 -0.24 1.32 6.76
CA ILE A 16 -0.02 1.93 5.44
C ILE A 16 0.68 3.29 5.57
N LYS A 17 0.25 4.13 6.52
CA LYS A 17 0.88 5.41 6.85
C LYS A 17 2.34 5.21 7.23
N GLN A 18 2.65 4.25 8.10
CA GLN A 18 4.03 4.01 8.52
C GLN A 18 4.90 3.60 7.33
N THR A 19 4.37 2.79 6.40
CA THR A 19 5.09 2.45 5.17
C THR A 19 5.36 3.68 4.31
N HIS A 20 4.39 4.57 4.11
CA HIS A 20 4.61 5.84 3.38
C HIS A 20 5.71 6.69 4.01
N ILE A 21 5.72 6.78 5.35
CA ILE A 21 6.77 7.49 6.09
C ILE A 21 8.15 6.87 5.85
N GLU A 22 8.28 5.54 5.95
CA GLU A 22 9.56 4.84 5.75
C GLU A 22 10.06 4.91 4.31
N VAL A 23 9.15 4.88 3.33
CA VAL A 23 9.49 5.09 1.91
C VAL A 23 9.93 6.52 1.66
N THR A 24 9.22 7.50 2.22
CA THR A 24 9.58 8.92 2.07
C THR A 24 11.00 9.19 2.57
N LYS A 25 11.45 8.52 3.64
CA LYS A 25 12.82 8.64 4.16
C LYS A 25 13.90 8.12 3.20
N GLN A 26 13.54 7.29 2.22
CA GLN A 26 14.47 6.83 1.19
C GLN A 26 14.71 7.87 0.09
N TYR A 27 13.93 8.95 0.05
CA TYR A 27 14.12 10.04 -0.90
C TYR A 27 14.98 11.15 -0.27
N PRO A 28 16.07 11.58 -0.91
CA PRO A 28 16.89 12.70 -0.41
C PRO A 28 16.11 14.01 -0.19
N GLN A 29 15.16 14.29 -1.08
CA GLN A 29 14.21 15.40 -1.00
C GLN A 29 12.96 15.07 -0.18
N GLY A 30 12.89 13.87 0.39
CA GLY A 30 11.75 13.38 1.14
C GLY A 30 11.38 14.31 2.29
N ARG A 31 10.10 14.67 2.40
CA ARG A 31 9.59 15.50 3.52
C ARG A 31 8.32 14.88 4.06
N ILE A 32 8.18 14.97 5.38
CA ILE A 32 7.04 14.40 6.10
C ILE A 32 6.48 15.50 7.00
N LEU A 33 5.17 15.65 6.98
CA LEU A 33 4.43 16.44 7.94
C LEU A 33 3.43 15.53 8.66
N GLU A 34 3.58 15.38 9.98
CA GLU A 34 2.57 14.69 10.79
C GLU A 34 1.38 15.62 11.06
N VAL A 35 0.16 15.11 10.83
CA VAL A 35 -1.09 15.88 10.99
C VAL A 35 -2.11 15.01 11.73
N ASN A 36 -2.22 15.25 13.03
CA ASN A 36 -3.26 14.69 13.92
C ASN A 36 -3.58 13.20 13.65
N GLY A 37 -2.56 12.34 13.76
CA GLY A 37 -2.66 10.89 13.55
C GLY A 37 -2.39 10.43 12.12
N GLY A 38 -2.50 11.32 11.13
CA GLY A 38 -2.09 11.11 9.74
C GLY A 38 -0.71 11.68 9.43
N ALA A 39 -0.29 11.56 8.17
CA ALA A 39 0.93 12.17 7.65
C ALA A 39 0.73 12.61 6.20
N ALA A 40 1.19 13.83 5.88
CA ALA A 40 1.46 14.26 4.51
C ALA A 40 2.89 13.87 4.14
N CYS A 41 3.04 13.06 3.11
CA CYS A 41 4.32 12.57 2.64
C CYS A 41 4.64 13.21 1.29
N PHE A 42 5.88 13.67 1.10
CA PHE A 42 6.41 14.08 -0.19
C PHE A 42 7.62 13.20 -0.52
N SER A 43 7.44 12.29 -1.47
CA SER A 43 8.43 11.33 -1.96
C SER A 43 8.94 11.70 -3.37
N GLY A 44 8.89 12.99 -3.74
CA GLY A 44 9.24 13.48 -5.08
C GLY A 44 8.02 13.75 -5.97
N PHE A 45 8.25 14.47 -7.07
CA PHE A 45 7.20 15.02 -7.91
C PHE A 45 6.38 13.96 -8.64
N ASP A 46 7.04 12.93 -9.16
CA ASP A 46 6.40 11.87 -9.96
C ASP A 46 6.06 10.64 -9.11
N SER A 47 6.16 10.75 -7.77
CA SER A 47 5.90 9.62 -6.89
C SER A 47 4.44 9.52 -6.49
N TYR A 48 3.83 8.35 -6.73
CA TYR A 48 2.48 8.03 -6.26
C TYR A 48 2.39 7.91 -4.72
N LEU A 49 3.52 8.01 -4.01
CA LEU A 49 3.61 8.04 -2.55
C LEU A 49 3.70 9.47 -1.98
N SER A 50 3.70 10.49 -2.85
CA SER A 50 3.53 11.89 -2.45
C SER A 50 2.06 12.19 -2.17
N GLN A 51 1.59 11.74 -1.01
CA GLN A 51 0.18 11.85 -0.62
C GLN A 51 0.00 11.95 0.89
N VAL A 52 -1.21 12.35 1.29
CA VAL A 52 -1.66 12.38 2.68
C VAL A 52 -2.37 11.07 3.02
N VAL A 53 -1.92 10.41 4.09
CA VAL A 53 -2.41 9.09 4.50
C VAL A 53 -2.72 9.04 6.00
N GLY A 54 -3.73 8.27 6.38
CA GLY A 54 -4.15 8.05 7.77
C GLY A 54 -4.74 9.28 8.49
N TRP A 55 -5.01 10.36 7.77
CA TRP A 55 -5.58 11.59 8.34
C TRP A 55 -7.09 11.45 8.61
N GLY A 56 -7.61 12.25 9.55
CA GLY A 56 -9.04 12.35 9.84
C GLY A 56 -9.53 11.56 11.06
N PHE A 57 -8.90 10.45 11.45
CA PHE A 57 -9.37 9.63 12.58
C PHE A 57 -9.37 10.37 13.93
N ALA A 58 -8.35 11.19 14.18
CA ALA A 58 -8.23 12.02 15.39
C ALA A 58 -8.64 13.49 15.17
N THR A 59 -9.08 13.83 13.96
CA THR A 59 -9.41 15.21 13.58
C THR A 59 -10.85 15.53 13.98
N LYS A 60 -11.02 16.64 14.71
CA LYS A 60 -12.34 17.18 15.09
C LYS A 60 -12.79 18.18 14.03
N LEU A 61 -14.11 18.32 13.83
CA LEU A 61 -14.71 19.25 12.86
C LEU A 61 -14.09 20.67 12.90
N LYS A 62 -13.91 21.22 14.10
CA LYS A 62 -13.33 22.56 14.30
C LYS A 62 -11.86 22.71 13.86
N HIS A 63 -11.15 21.62 13.59
CA HIS A 63 -9.76 21.62 13.16
C HIS A 63 -9.59 21.33 11.66
N PHE A 64 -10.66 20.99 10.93
CA PHE A 64 -10.59 20.65 9.49
C PHE A 64 -9.89 21.74 8.69
N GLN A 65 -10.27 23.01 8.91
CA GLN A 65 -9.70 24.13 8.18
C GLN A 65 -8.22 24.35 8.50
N SER A 66 -7.85 24.41 9.77
CA SER A 66 -6.46 24.63 10.16
C SER A 66 -5.54 23.49 9.70
N GLU A 67 -6.02 22.24 9.74
CA GLU A 67 -5.22 21.07 9.35
C GLU A 67 -5.05 20.99 7.82
N ILE A 68 -6.10 21.23 7.03
CA ILE A 68 -5.96 21.21 5.56
C ILE A 68 -5.10 22.38 5.05
N GLU A 69 -5.23 23.57 5.62
CA GLU A 69 -4.40 24.73 5.24
C GLU A 69 -2.92 24.46 5.54
N TYR A 70 -2.62 23.69 6.59
CA TYR A 70 -1.27 23.29 6.91
C TYR A 70 -0.70 22.24 5.94
N ILE A 71 -1.52 21.29 5.51
CA ILE A 71 -1.20 20.32 4.45
C ILE A 71 -0.95 21.04 3.11
N GLU A 72 -1.87 21.92 2.71
CA GLU A 72 -1.76 22.71 1.47
C GLU A 72 -0.50 23.58 1.49
N HIS A 73 -0.22 24.25 2.62
CA HIS A 73 0.99 25.03 2.79
C HIS A 73 2.25 24.17 2.69
N PHE A 74 2.26 22.99 3.30
CA PHE A 74 3.38 22.05 3.23
C PHE A 74 3.73 21.70 1.79
N TYR A 75 2.78 21.22 0.98
CA TYR A 75 3.06 20.88 -0.42
C TYR A 75 3.44 22.10 -1.26
N LYS A 76 2.81 23.25 -1.02
CA LYS A 76 3.19 24.52 -1.65
C LYS A 76 4.65 24.91 -1.37
N THR A 77 5.15 24.73 -0.14
CA THR A 77 6.57 25.03 0.17
C THR A 77 7.56 24.10 -0.54
N LEU A 78 7.09 22.97 -1.04
CA LEU A 78 7.86 21.98 -1.80
C LEU A 78 7.69 22.15 -3.32
N ASN A 79 6.96 23.20 -3.75
CA ASN A 79 6.57 23.45 -5.13
C ASN A 79 5.77 22.29 -5.76
N HIS A 80 5.03 21.55 -4.94
CA HIS A 80 4.15 20.47 -5.39
C HIS A 80 2.71 20.96 -5.35
N GLU A 81 2.14 21.24 -6.52
CA GLU A 81 0.78 21.82 -6.63
C GLU A 81 -0.30 20.76 -6.40
N ARG A 82 -0.09 19.55 -6.93
CA ARG A 82 -0.97 18.41 -6.74
C ARG A 82 -0.98 17.97 -5.27
N ILE A 83 -2.16 17.74 -4.71
CA ILE A 83 -2.32 17.19 -3.36
C ILE A 83 -3.28 16.00 -3.42
N ASP A 84 -2.75 14.81 -3.23
CA ASP A 84 -3.53 13.58 -3.10
C ASP A 84 -3.77 13.25 -1.62
N ILE A 85 -5.03 13.00 -1.24
CA ILE A 85 -5.45 12.64 0.12
C ILE A 85 -6.21 11.33 0.09
N GLU A 86 -5.68 10.31 0.74
CA GLU A 86 -6.36 9.05 0.96
C GLU A 86 -7.20 9.09 2.25
N LEU A 87 -8.52 8.92 2.11
CA LEU A 87 -9.49 8.95 3.19
C LEU A 87 -10.18 7.60 3.38
N CYS A 88 -10.11 7.09 4.61
CA CYS A 88 -10.91 5.96 5.06
C CYS A 88 -12.34 6.42 5.38
N PRO A 89 -13.40 5.73 4.93
CA PRO A 89 -14.79 6.16 5.20
C PRO A 89 -15.17 6.15 6.69
N PHE A 90 -14.39 5.48 7.55
CA PHE A 90 -14.59 5.50 9.01
C PHE A 90 -14.24 6.85 9.66
N VAL A 91 -13.62 7.78 8.93
CA VAL A 91 -13.40 9.16 9.43
C VAL A 91 -14.70 9.96 9.49
N GLY A 92 -15.70 9.61 8.68
CA GLY A 92 -16.96 10.33 8.54
C GLY A 92 -17.06 11.11 7.22
N ASN A 93 -18.29 11.41 6.79
CA ASN A 93 -18.54 12.05 5.50
C ASN A 93 -18.24 13.56 5.52
N GLU A 94 -18.26 14.17 6.70
CA GLU A 94 -18.10 15.62 6.89
C GLU A 94 -16.75 16.09 6.33
N LEU A 95 -15.70 15.29 6.48
CA LEU A 95 -14.38 15.63 5.97
C LEU A 95 -14.35 15.62 4.43
N THR A 96 -14.92 14.59 3.80
CA THR A 96 -15.04 14.51 2.33
C THR A 96 -15.88 15.65 1.76
N ILE A 97 -17.00 16.01 2.40
CA ILE A 97 -17.83 17.15 2.00
C ILE A 97 -17.04 18.45 2.10
N PHE A 98 -16.33 18.66 3.22
CA PHE A 98 -15.51 19.83 3.45
C PHE A 98 -14.39 19.97 2.40
N LEU A 99 -13.68 18.89 2.08
CA LEU A 99 -12.65 18.91 1.04
C LEU A 99 -13.23 19.19 -0.35
N SER A 100 -14.41 18.62 -0.66
CA SER A 100 -15.09 18.87 -1.93
C SER A 100 -15.44 20.36 -2.11
N GLN A 101 -15.88 21.02 -1.03
CA GLN A 101 -16.16 22.47 -1.05
C GLN A 101 -14.90 23.33 -1.25
N ARG A 102 -13.71 22.78 -0.96
CA ARG A 102 -12.41 23.41 -1.21
C ARG A 102 -11.82 23.12 -2.59
N GLY A 103 -12.52 22.34 -3.43
CA GLY A 103 -12.10 22.02 -4.79
C GLY A 103 -11.39 20.67 -4.95
N TYR A 104 -11.27 19.88 -3.88
CA TYR A 104 -10.77 18.51 -4.01
C TYR A 104 -11.82 17.64 -4.73
N CYS A 105 -11.39 16.88 -5.73
CA CYS A 105 -12.22 15.95 -6.49
C CYS A 105 -11.86 14.50 -6.15
N ILE A 106 -12.86 13.61 -6.15
CA ILE A 106 -12.58 12.17 -6.05
C ILE A 106 -11.86 11.73 -7.34
N SER A 107 -10.65 11.19 -7.19
CA SER A 107 -9.80 10.74 -8.30
C SER A 107 -9.64 9.22 -8.34
N GLU A 108 -9.81 8.54 -7.20
CA GLU A 108 -9.62 7.09 -7.11
C GLU A 108 -10.51 6.48 -6.01
N LEU A 109 -10.94 5.23 -6.22
CA LEU A 109 -11.65 4.41 -5.24
C LEU A 109 -10.96 3.05 -5.15
N ASN A 110 -10.57 2.66 -3.94
CA ASN A 110 -9.84 1.40 -3.72
C ASN A 110 -10.47 0.58 -2.60
N ASN A 111 -10.66 -0.71 -2.82
CA ASN A 111 -11.04 -1.64 -1.77
C ASN A 111 -9.82 -1.95 -0.89
N VAL A 112 -9.94 -1.69 0.40
CA VAL A 112 -9.01 -2.17 1.42
C VAL A 112 -9.62 -3.41 2.05
N SER A 113 -8.98 -4.56 1.82
CA SER A 113 -9.44 -5.84 2.31
C SER A 113 -8.56 -6.34 3.45
N ILE A 114 -9.13 -7.11 4.38
CA ILE A 114 -8.44 -7.63 5.55
C ILE A 114 -8.60 -9.15 5.69
N LEU A 115 -7.57 -9.79 6.25
CA LEU A 115 -7.54 -11.19 6.63
C LEU A 115 -7.02 -11.35 8.05
N ASP A 116 -7.72 -12.15 8.88
CA ASP A 116 -7.28 -12.55 10.21
C ASP A 116 -6.27 -13.69 10.09
N LEU A 117 -5.00 -13.40 10.35
CA LEU A 117 -3.90 -14.37 10.22
C LEU A 117 -3.97 -15.47 11.29
N LYS A 118 -4.68 -15.27 12.39
CA LYS A 118 -4.90 -16.32 13.39
C LYS A 118 -5.77 -17.44 12.83
N LEU A 119 -6.70 -17.09 11.94
CA LEU A 119 -7.61 -18.03 11.28
C LEU A 119 -7.07 -18.54 9.94
N TYR A 120 -6.13 -17.82 9.31
CA TYR A 120 -5.49 -18.24 8.06
C TYR A 120 -4.74 -19.57 8.24
N GLN A 121 -4.98 -20.57 7.39
CA GLN A 121 -4.19 -21.81 7.41
C GLN A 121 -3.07 -21.72 6.37
N PRO A 122 -1.79 -21.88 6.77
CA PRO A 122 -0.70 -21.93 5.81
C PRO A 122 -0.95 -23.01 4.76
N LEU A 123 -0.65 -22.67 3.52
CA LEU A 123 -0.69 -23.61 2.41
C LEU A 123 0.73 -23.94 2.00
N ASP A 124 1.04 -25.23 1.94
CA ASP A 124 2.30 -25.68 1.37
C ASP A 124 2.27 -25.48 -0.14
N HIS A 125 3.35 -24.94 -0.68
CA HIS A 125 3.55 -24.90 -2.11
C HIS A 125 3.98 -26.28 -2.59
N THR A 126 3.19 -26.90 -3.46
CA THR A 126 3.65 -28.07 -4.22
C THR A 126 4.88 -27.69 -5.03
N ALA A 127 5.93 -28.51 -4.97
CA ALA A 127 7.11 -28.34 -5.82
C ALA A 127 6.68 -28.22 -7.28
N GLY A 128 6.97 -27.07 -7.89
CA GLY A 128 6.78 -26.80 -9.30
C GLY A 128 8.11 -26.30 -9.89
N PRO A 129 8.18 -26.10 -11.22
CA PRO A 129 9.41 -25.65 -11.86
C PRO A 129 9.83 -24.24 -11.44
N LEU A 130 8.87 -23.42 -10.99
CA LEU A 130 9.12 -22.05 -10.56
C LEU A 130 9.39 -21.97 -9.05
N ILE A 131 10.46 -21.29 -8.68
CA ILE A 131 10.88 -21.11 -7.28
C ILE A 131 10.28 -19.81 -6.74
N ILE A 132 9.78 -19.83 -5.50
CA ILE A 132 9.24 -18.65 -4.84
C ILE A 132 9.96 -18.45 -3.51
N ARG A 133 10.56 -17.28 -3.33
CA ARG A 133 11.27 -16.93 -2.10
C ARG A 133 11.35 -15.43 -1.89
N GLU A 134 11.77 -15.05 -0.69
CA GLU A 134 12.22 -13.69 -0.41
C GLU A 134 13.49 -13.39 -1.22
N ILE A 135 13.60 -12.16 -1.70
CA ILE A 135 14.78 -11.69 -2.43
C ILE A 135 15.89 -11.31 -1.44
N THR A 136 17.12 -11.39 -1.90
CA THR A 136 18.29 -10.88 -1.17
C THR A 136 18.53 -9.40 -1.48
N SER A 137 19.34 -8.74 -0.66
CA SER A 137 19.68 -7.31 -0.86
C SER A 137 20.34 -7.04 -2.22
N THR A 138 21.11 -7.99 -2.75
CA THR A 138 21.76 -7.89 -4.07
C THR A 138 20.79 -8.00 -5.24
N GLU A 139 19.59 -8.52 -5.01
CA GLU A 139 18.56 -8.72 -6.04
C GLU A 139 17.57 -7.55 -6.12
N GLN A 140 17.62 -6.58 -5.20
CA GLN A 140 16.65 -5.48 -5.11
C GLN A 140 16.54 -4.66 -6.40
N GLY A 141 17.67 -4.37 -7.06
CA GLY A 141 17.69 -3.59 -8.31
C GLY A 141 17.01 -4.34 -9.45
N GLU A 142 17.41 -5.59 -9.69
CA GLU A 142 16.80 -6.41 -10.74
C GLU A 142 15.33 -6.70 -10.45
N TRP A 143 14.96 -6.91 -9.18
CA TRP A 143 13.58 -7.04 -8.76
C TRP A 143 12.77 -5.79 -9.14
N ALA A 144 13.21 -4.60 -8.74
CA ALA A 144 12.51 -3.34 -8.99
C ALA A 144 12.27 -3.11 -10.49
N LYS A 145 13.30 -3.37 -11.32
CA LYS A 145 13.22 -3.32 -12.77
C LYS A 145 12.17 -4.27 -13.34
N LYS A 146 12.16 -5.54 -12.91
CA LYS A 146 11.20 -6.53 -13.38
C LYS A 146 9.77 -6.21 -12.93
N ILE A 147 9.60 -5.63 -11.74
CA ILE A 147 8.29 -5.20 -11.26
C ILE A 147 7.76 -4.03 -12.05
N ALA A 148 8.59 -3.02 -12.34
CA ALA A 148 8.28 -1.89 -13.20
C ALA A 148 7.79 -2.34 -14.59
N LEU A 149 8.52 -3.27 -15.22
CA LEU A 149 8.10 -3.88 -16.49
C LEU A 149 6.79 -4.67 -16.36
N GLY A 150 6.56 -5.34 -15.24
CA GLY A 150 5.32 -6.07 -14.99
C GLY A 150 4.08 -5.16 -14.88
N PHE A 151 4.27 -3.91 -14.44
CA PHE A 151 3.27 -2.85 -14.40
C PHE A 151 3.12 -2.07 -15.70
N ASP A 152 4.01 -2.30 -16.69
CA ASP A 152 4.13 -1.46 -17.89
C ASP A 152 4.45 0.01 -17.57
N ALA A 153 5.26 0.22 -16.51
CA ALA A 153 5.66 1.53 -16.00
C ALA A 153 7.17 1.52 -15.68
N PRO A 154 8.06 1.43 -16.69
CA PRO A 154 9.52 1.36 -16.48
C PRO A 154 10.08 2.55 -15.68
N GLU A 155 9.46 3.72 -15.77
CA GLU A 155 9.79 4.92 -15.00
C GLU A 155 9.61 4.76 -13.48
N ALA A 156 8.84 3.76 -13.03
CA ALA A 156 8.62 3.48 -11.61
C ALA A 156 9.74 2.61 -10.98
N GLU A 157 10.77 2.20 -11.74
CA GLU A 157 11.88 1.37 -11.23
C GLU A 157 12.51 1.94 -9.96
N ASP A 158 12.89 3.23 -9.95
CA ASP A 158 13.50 3.87 -8.77
C ASP A 158 12.55 3.89 -7.57
N GLN A 159 11.24 4.05 -7.82
CA GLN A 159 10.23 4.06 -6.76
C GLN A 159 10.10 2.68 -6.11
N PHE A 160 10.05 1.62 -6.93
CA PHE A 160 10.00 0.24 -6.42
C PHE A 160 11.30 -0.17 -5.72
N PHE A 161 12.45 0.32 -6.20
CA PHE A 161 13.74 0.12 -5.55
C PHE A 161 13.77 0.76 -4.15
N ARG A 162 13.34 2.02 -4.02
CA ARG A 162 13.22 2.68 -2.71
C ARG A 162 12.19 2.00 -1.82
N TYR A 163 11.07 1.55 -2.38
CA TYR A 163 10.05 0.85 -1.62
C TYR A 163 10.60 -0.41 -0.94
N VAL A 164 11.36 -1.24 -1.68
CA VAL A 164 11.94 -2.48 -1.12
C VAL A 164 13.09 -2.23 -0.14
N GLN A 165 13.75 -1.06 -0.21
CA GLN A 165 14.75 -0.65 0.77
C GLN A 165 14.16 -0.11 2.07
N SER A 166 12.85 0.16 2.10
CA SER A 166 12.20 0.82 3.22
C SER A 166 12.10 -0.08 4.43
N LYS A 167 12.27 0.51 5.62
CA LYS A 167 12.22 -0.23 6.87
C LYS A 167 10.85 -0.92 7.04
N GLY A 168 10.89 -2.20 7.41
CA GLY A 168 9.68 -3.01 7.60
C GLY A 168 9.12 -3.60 6.30
N VAL A 169 9.77 -3.39 5.16
CA VAL A 169 9.39 -3.99 3.88
C VAL A 169 10.28 -5.19 3.55
N SER A 170 9.64 -6.30 3.20
CA SER A 170 10.28 -7.45 2.55
C SER A 170 9.69 -7.61 1.15
N ALA A 171 10.48 -8.16 0.22
CA ALA A 171 10.05 -8.45 -1.13
C ALA A 171 10.28 -9.92 -1.50
N TYR A 172 9.34 -10.44 -2.28
CA TYR A 172 9.32 -11.82 -2.75
C TYR A 172 9.35 -11.82 -4.28
N ALA A 173 9.95 -12.86 -4.84
CA ALA A 173 10.01 -13.08 -6.27
C ALA A 173 9.63 -14.51 -6.63
N VAL A 174 9.12 -14.67 -7.85
CA VAL A 174 9.03 -15.93 -8.55
C VAL A 174 10.17 -15.99 -9.56
N TYR A 175 10.91 -17.08 -9.55
CA TYR A 175 12.03 -17.34 -10.44
C TYR A 175 11.65 -18.42 -11.45
N ASP A 176 11.92 -18.14 -12.73
CA ASP A 176 12.06 -19.18 -13.75
C ASP A 176 13.57 -19.33 -14.02
N GLU A 177 14.13 -20.45 -13.56
CA GLU A 177 15.58 -20.62 -13.38
C GLU A 177 16.17 -19.49 -12.49
N ASP A 178 17.02 -18.64 -13.05
CA ASP A 178 17.64 -17.51 -12.35
C ASP A 178 16.97 -16.16 -12.66
N VAL A 179 15.88 -16.15 -13.43
CA VAL A 179 15.22 -14.92 -13.89
C VAL A 179 13.98 -14.63 -13.05
N ILE A 180 13.91 -13.41 -12.49
CA ILE A 180 12.70 -12.91 -11.83
C ILE A 180 11.60 -12.67 -12.88
N VAL A 181 10.44 -13.33 -12.70
CA VAL A 181 9.29 -13.26 -13.63
C VAL A 181 8.04 -12.65 -13.01
N ALA A 182 7.99 -12.59 -11.69
CA ALA A 182 6.95 -11.91 -10.91
C ALA A 182 7.53 -11.54 -9.54
N GLY A 183 6.92 -10.56 -8.87
CA GLY A 183 7.28 -10.28 -7.49
C GLY A 183 6.28 -9.38 -6.81
N ALA A 184 6.48 -9.24 -5.51
CA ALA A 184 5.54 -8.56 -4.64
C ALA A 184 6.17 -8.18 -3.31
N THR A 185 5.61 -7.17 -2.63
CA THR A 185 6.08 -6.74 -1.31
C THR A 185 5.13 -7.13 -0.19
N ILE A 186 5.66 -7.13 1.02
CA ILE A 186 4.92 -7.13 2.27
C ILE A 186 5.56 -6.08 3.19
N ALA A 187 4.77 -5.08 3.60
CA ALA A 187 5.18 -4.08 4.58
C ALA A 187 4.59 -4.45 5.95
N MET A 188 5.38 -4.39 7.02
CA MET A 188 5.02 -4.90 8.34
C MET A 188 5.27 -3.85 9.41
N HIS A 189 4.21 -3.41 10.08
CA HIS A 189 4.27 -2.42 11.14
C HIS A 189 3.30 -2.76 12.27
N GLY A 190 3.84 -2.94 13.48
CA GLY A 190 3.06 -3.39 14.63
C GLY A 190 2.57 -4.82 14.42
N ASP A 191 1.26 -5.04 14.62
CA ASP A 191 0.60 -6.35 14.50
C ASP A 191 -0.10 -6.55 13.14
N PHE A 192 0.27 -5.71 12.15
CA PHE A 192 -0.33 -5.65 10.83
C PHE A 192 0.74 -5.79 9.75
N CYS A 193 0.33 -6.36 8.61
CA CYS A 193 1.07 -6.25 7.36
C CYS A 193 0.17 -5.79 6.21
N ASP A 194 0.75 -5.02 5.28
CA ASP A 194 0.14 -4.62 4.02
C ASP A 194 0.84 -5.32 2.85
N LEU A 195 0.06 -5.97 2.00
CA LEU A 195 0.56 -6.72 0.86
C LEU A 195 0.34 -5.92 -0.41
N GLY A 196 1.43 -5.53 -1.07
CA GLY A 196 1.37 -4.57 -2.17
C GLY A 196 2.34 -4.87 -3.30
N VAL A 197 2.49 -3.88 -4.19
CA VAL A 197 3.51 -3.79 -5.26
C VAL A 197 3.67 -5.12 -6.01
N THR A 198 2.54 -5.73 -6.38
CA THR A 198 2.51 -7.08 -6.96
C THR A 198 2.35 -6.99 -8.47
N SER A 199 3.35 -7.45 -9.22
CA SER A 199 3.26 -7.54 -10.68
C SER A 199 3.81 -8.85 -11.22
N THR A 200 3.47 -9.14 -12.47
CA THR A 200 3.91 -10.33 -13.20
C THR A 200 4.20 -9.93 -14.63
N LEU A 201 5.37 -10.33 -15.14
CA LEU A 201 5.74 -10.06 -16.52
C LEU A 201 4.67 -10.57 -17.48
N PRO A 202 4.36 -9.86 -18.59
CA PRO A 202 3.28 -10.22 -19.50
C PRO A 202 3.27 -11.69 -19.95
N ALA A 203 4.43 -12.25 -20.30
CA ALA A 203 4.58 -13.65 -20.74
C ALA A 203 4.28 -14.71 -19.66
N TYR A 204 4.14 -14.30 -18.40
CA TYR A 204 3.90 -15.18 -17.24
C TYR A 204 2.53 -14.96 -16.60
N ARG A 205 1.70 -14.06 -17.14
CA ARG A 205 0.33 -13.82 -16.67
C ARG A 205 -0.56 -15.05 -16.93
N GLY A 206 -1.66 -15.16 -16.17
CA GLY A 206 -2.58 -16.30 -16.26
C GLY A 206 -2.08 -17.63 -15.67
N LYS A 207 -0.84 -17.68 -15.15
CA LYS A 207 -0.23 -18.90 -14.56
C LYS A 207 -0.41 -19.00 -13.04
N GLY A 208 -1.24 -18.14 -12.44
CA GLY A 208 -1.52 -18.14 -11.00
C GLY A 208 -0.38 -17.62 -10.10
N LEU A 209 0.64 -16.95 -10.65
CA LEU A 209 1.82 -16.50 -9.89
C LEU A 209 1.48 -15.49 -8.79
N GLN A 210 0.55 -14.58 -9.04
CA GLN A 210 0.05 -13.64 -8.03
C GLN A 210 -0.48 -14.37 -6.79
N LYS A 211 -1.30 -15.42 -6.99
CA LYS A 211 -1.88 -16.22 -5.90
C LYS A 211 -0.77 -16.90 -5.09
N LYS A 212 0.24 -17.45 -5.76
CA LYS A 212 1.36 -18.10 -5.09
C LYS A 212 2.22 -17.10 -4.29
N LEU A 213 2.53 -15.93 -4.86
CA LEU A 213 3.22 -14.84 -4.14
C LEU A 213 2.42 -14.35 -2.93
N LEU A 214 1.10 -14.26 -3.05
CA LEU A 214 0.23 -13.85 -1.95
C LEU A 214 0.27 -14.87 -0.80
N GLN A 215 0.16 -16.16 -1.12
CA GLN A 215 0.30 -17.24 -0.13
C GLN A 215 1.67 -17.26 0.56
N ALA A 216 2.77 -17.12 -0.19
CA ALA A 216 4.12 -17.11 0.39
C ALA A 216 4.29 -16.00 1.45
N ARG A 217 3.82 -14.78 1.12
CA ARG A 217 3.85 -13.62 2.04
C ARG A 217 2.94 -13.82 3.25
N LEU A 218 1.75 -14.39 3.09
CA LEU A 218 0.84 -14.70 4.20
C LEU A 218 1.41 -15.78 5.13
N ASN A 219 2.06 -16.80 4.58
CA ASN A 219 2.74 -17.83 5.37
C ASN A 219 3.85 -17.20 6.22
N SER A 220 4.66 -16.30 5.64
CA SER A 220 5.69 -15.55 6.38
C SER A 220 5.09 -14.66 7.47
N ALA A 221 4.06 -13.87 7.15
CA ALA A 221 3.37 -13.02 8.13
C ALA A 221 2.81 -13.82 9.32
N LYS A 222 2.24 -15.01 9.05
CA LYS A 222 1.74 -15.91 10.09
C LYS A 222 2.87 -16.50 10.93
N GLN A 223 3.98 -16.90 10.32
CA GLN A 223 5.17 -17.39 11.04
C GLN A 223 5.77 -16.32 11.96
N LEU A 224 5.71 -15.05 11.55
CA LEU A 224 6.12 -13.90 12.37
C LEU A 224 5.11 -13.56 13.48
N GLY A 225 3.97 -14.24 13.53
CA GLY A 225 2.96 -14.07 14.59
C GLY A 225 2.09 -12.82 14.45
N LEU A 226 2.06 -12.18 13.27
CA LEU A 226 1.18 -11.04 13.02
C LEU A 226 -0.30 -11.45 13.08
N SER A 227 -1.17 -10.56 13.56
CA SER A 227 -2.61 -10.80 13.65
C SER A 227 -3.35 -10.51 12.34
N TRP A 228 -2.92 -9.53 11.56
CA TRP A 228 -3.71 -9.01 10.45
C TRP A 228 -2.89 -8.80 9.18
N ALA A 229 -3.49 -9.18 8.05
CA ALA A 229 -3.00 -8.85 6.72
C ALA A 229 -4.00 -7.94 6.01
N THR A 230 -3.51 -6.88 5.36
CA THR A 230 -4.29 -5.96 4.52
C THR A 230 -3.81 -5.98 3.08
N VAL A 231 -4.70 -5.61 2.17
CA VAL A 231 -4.37 -5.44 0.75
C VAL A 231 -5.28 -4.37 0.16
N THR A 232 -4.71 -3.53 -0.69
CA THR A 232 -5.46 -2.49 -1.42
C THR A 232 -5.55 -2.86 -2.89
N THR A 233 -6.76 -2.83 -3.45
CA THR A 233 -7.02 -3.17 -4.85
C THR A 233 -8.10 -2.30 -5.45
N GLU A 234 -8.00 -2.02 -6.76
CA GLU A 234 -9.10 -1.45 -7.53
C GLU A 234 -10.34 -2.38 -7.44
N PRO A 235 -11.54 -1.86 -7.11
CA PRO A 235 -12.75 -2.65 -6.96
C PRO A 235 -13.10 -3.44 -8.22
N GLY A 236 -13.38 -4.74 -8.07
CA GLY A 236 -13.78 -5.61 -9.19
C GLY A 236 -12.63 -6.00 -10.14
N SER A 237 -11.41 -5.54 -9.89
CA SER A 237 -10.23 -5.96 -10.64
C SER A 237 -9.94 -7.46 -10.46
N VAL A 238 -9.09 -8.01 -11.34
CA VAL A 238 -8.58 -9.39 -11.20
C VAL A 238 -7.86 -9.56 -9.85
N SER A 239 -7.16 -8.51 -9.39
CA SER A 239 -6.47 -8.51 -8.10
C SER A 239 -7.46 -8.61 -6.93
N ASP A 240 -8.52 -7.80 -6.95
CA ASP A 240 -9.60 -7.82 -5.95
C ASP A 240 -10.27 -9.21 -5.88
N CYS A 241 -10.61 -9.77 -7.05
CA CYS A 241 -11.14 -11.12 -7.15
C CYS A 241 -10.19 -12.19 -6.57
N ASN A 242 -8.89 -12.04 -6.78
CA ASN A 242 -7.89 -13.01 -6.32
C ASN A 242 -7.67 -12.96 -4.81
N VAL A 243 -7.65 -11.78 -4.20
CA VAL A 243 -7.50 -11.64 -2.74
C VAL A 243 -8.74 -12.19 -2.03
N GLN A 244 -9.95 -11.94 -2.56
CA GLN A 244 -11.19 -12.49 -2.02
C GLN A 244 -11.20 -14.02 -2.03
N LYS A 245 -10.74 -14.66 -3.12
CA LYS A 245 -10.61 -16.13 -3.23
C LYS A 245 -9.62 -16.74 -2.23
N ILE A 246 -8.71 -15.94 -1.66
CA ILE A 246 -7.78 -16.39 -0.62
C ILE A 246 -8.39 -16.25 0.79
N GLY A 247 -9.52 -15.56 0.92
CA GLY A 247 -10.24 -15.37 2.18
C GLY A 247 -10.12 -13.97 2.77
N PHE A 248 -9.53 -13.02 2.04
CA PHE A 248 -9.69 -11.61 2.38
C PHE A 248 -11.15 -11.20 2.19
N HIS A 249 -11.63 -10.31 3.06
CA HIS A 249 -12.94 -9.70 2.92
C HIS A 249 -12.74 -8.19 2.81
N CYS A 250 -13.48 -7.54 1.92
CA CYS A 250 -13.44 -6.07 1.81
C CYS A 250 -13.88 -5.46 3.14
N ALA A 251 -12.99 -4.68 3.75
CA ALA A 251 -13.25 -3.99 5.01
C ALA A 251 -13.96 -2.66 4.74
N TYR A 252 -13.48 -1.92 3.74
CA TYR A 252 -14.04 -0.66 3.27
C TYR A 252 -13.46 -0.26 1.91
N THR A 253 -14.12 0.70 1.25
CA THR A 253 -13.59 1.38 0.08
C THR A 253 -13.02 2.73 0.49
N ARG A 254 -11.70 2.89 0.32
CA ARG A 254 -10.94 4.12 0.53
C ARG A 254 -11.08 5.04 -0.67
N ILE A 255 -11.17 6.33 -0.39
CA ILE A 255 -11.36 7.39 -1.38
C ILE A 255 -10.07 8.17 -1.50
N LYS A 256 -9.55 8.37 -2.71
CA LYS A 256 -8.53 9.37 -2.97
C LYS A 256 -9.21 10.64 -3.45
N MET A 257 -8.90 11.75 -2.79
CA MET A 257 -9.32 13.08 -3.18
C MET A 257 -8.10 13.90 -3.60
N THR A 258 -8.17 14.50 -4.78
CA THR A 258 -7.07 15.27 -5.38
C THR A 258 -7.46 16.73 -5.53
N LEU A 259 -6.56 17.61 -5.13
CA LEU A 259 -6.53 19.01 -5.59
C LEU A 259 -5.42 19.13 -6.63
N GLU A 260 -5.72 19.75 -7.77
CA GLU A 260 -4.76 20.05 -8.86
C GLU A 260 -4.48 21.55 -8.94
#